data_AF-A0A7K1U261-F1
#
_entry.id   AF-A0A7K1U261-F1
#
_cell.length_a   1.000
_cell.length_b   1.000
_cell.length_c   1.000
_cell.angle_alpha   90.00
_cell.angle_beta   90.00
_cell.angle_gamma   90.00
#
_symmetry.space_group_name_H-M   'P 1'
#
loop_
_entity.id
_entity.type
_entity.pdbx_description
1 polymer ?
#
loop_
_entity_poly.entity_id
_entity_poly.type
_entity_poly.pdbx_seq_one_letter_code
_entity_poly.pdbx_strand_id
1 'polypeptide(L)'
;MKHLSCLGLFIALCPTAFCNIYPSSLPLTEESKVTPWTDYYNLKGKLVKHVEDGLTDRHILQTRKSRQSVIDDYISKKYYLVNPAEDLVIAITEAYEKTEATNSEHYFAIGTKGTVSSVTSGSFGAVTTSASNQARRDLVDKGDLYAQDAHSHNNVYDENGEIVKYGKALPSTPDETHAPESDMTDPSLDQRVRIILGWREGGSIPSSVNTVGNSEIKRSRYRSIGFYNKSGKIATIDADQLMKVIRKLPPIRKNQLENIQPQSIPFNFFASHKPVIL
;
A
#
# COMPACT_ATOMS: atom_id res chain seq x y z
N MET A 1 5.02 72.14 45.62
CA MET A 1 4.83 70.89 44.86
C MET A 1 3.60 70.19 45.40
N LYS A 2 2.51 70.27 44.63
CA LYS A 2 1.18 69.65 44.82
C LYS A 2 1.29 68.18 44.36
N HIS A 3 0.54 67.16 44.77
CA HIS A 3 -0.68 67.00 45.55
C HIS A 3 -0.78 65.52 46.01
N LEU A 4 -1.30 65.31 47.22
CA LEU A 4 -2.40 64.39 47.62
C LEU A 4 -2.56 63.03 46.91
N SER A 5 -2.49 61.87 47.59
CA SER A 5 -3.41 61.28 48.60
C SER A 5 -4.69 60.63 48.06
N CYS A 6 -5.07 59.57 48.79
CA CYS A 6 -6.40 58.95 48.94
C CYS A 6 -6.76 57.74 48.08
N LEU A 7 -6.73 56.59 48.78
CA LEU A 7 -7.73 55.53 48.75
C LEU A 7 -9.16 56.05 48.47
N GLY A 8 -9.91 55.30 47.66
CA GLY A 8 -11.35 55.47 47.51
C GLY A 8 -11.96 54.37 46.65
N LEU A 9 -12.58 53.40 47.32
CA LEU A 9 -13.46 52.37 46.78
C LEU A 9 -14.63 52.99 46.00
N PHE A 10 -14.90 52.54 44.77
CA PHE A 10 -16.20 52.72 44.11
C PHE A 10 -16.58 51.45 43.36
N ILE A 11 -17.64 50.81 43.84
CA ILE A 11 -18.44 49.83 43.12
C ILE A 11 -19.35 50.62 42.19
N ALA A 12 -19.28 50.37 40.89
CA ALA A 12 -20.29 50.81 39.93
C ALA A 12 -20.76 49.60 39.12
N LEU A 13 -21.93 49.09 39.50
CA LEU A 13 -22.81 48.32 38.63
C LEU A 13 -23.16 49.21 37.43
N CYS A 14 -22.91 48.72 36.21
CA CYS A 14 -23.49 49.31 35.00
C CYS A 14 -24.26 48.23 34.23
N PRO A 15 -25.47 48.53 33.75
CA PRO A 15 -26.48 47.57 33.37
C PRO A 15 -26.38 47.18 31.89
N THR A 16 -26.96 46.03 31.59
CA THR A 16 -27.59 45.61 30.32
C THR A 16 -27.30 46.41 29.04
N ALA A 17 -27.02 45.63 27.98
CA ALA A 17 -27.12 45.97 26.56
C ALA A 17 -25.83 46.47 25.88
N PHE A 18 -24.85 45.58 25.76
CA PHE A 18 -24.03 45.56 24.55
C PHE A 18 -24.50 44.42 23.65
N CYS A 19 -25.16 44.84 22.58
CA CYS A 19 -25.42 44.14 21.33
C CYS A 19 -24.68 42.80 21.15
N ASN A 20 -25.45 41.72 21.23
CA ASN A 20 -25.24 40.54 20.40
C ASN A 20 -25.43 40.95 18.93
N ILE A 21 -24.37 41.48 18.31
CA ILE A 21 -24.17 41.31 16.88
C ILE A 21 -23.11 40.22 16.78
N TYR A 22 -23.54 38.98 17.01
CA TYR A 22 -22.90 37.90 16.30
C TYR A 22 -23.13 38.22 14.82
N PRO A 23 -22.09 38.38 13.99
CA PRO A 23 -22.30 38.37 12.56
C PRO A 23 -23.06 37.07 12.28
N SER A 24 -24.29 37.24 11.81
CA SER A 24 -25.09 36.20 11.18
C SER A 24 -24.13 35.32 10.42
N SER A 25 -24.06 34.06 10.85
CA SER A 25 -23.43 32.94 10.16
C SER A 25 -23.32 33.26 8.68
N LEU A 26 -22.09 33.51 8.22
CA LEU A 26 -21.80 33.56 6.80
C LEU A 26 -22.49 32.32 6.20
N PRO A 27 -23.32 32.47 5.16
CA PRO A 27 -23.81 31.30 4.46
C PRO A 27 -22.57 30.50 4.07
N LEU A 28 -22.51 29.24 4.51
CA LEU A 28 -21.56 28.26 4.01
C LEU A 28 -21.79 28.20 2.49
N THR A 29 -21.10 29.07 1.77
CA THR A 29 -21.03 29.05 0.32
C THR A 29 -20.50 27.68 -0.06
N GLU A 30 -21.22 26.99 -0.95
CA GLU A 30 -20.76 25.88 -1.79
C GLU A 30 -19.56 25.16 -1.20
N GLU A 31 -19.86 24.10 -0.44
CA GLU A 31 -18.94 23.02 -0.07
C GLU A 31 -17.65 23.10 -0.87
N SER A 32 -16.56 23.44 -0.19
CA SER A 32 -15.22 23.32 -0.75
C SER A 32 -15.06 21.86 -1.22
N LYS A 33 -15.39 21.60 -2.49
CA LYS A 33 -15.17 20.34 -3.18
C LYS A 33 -13.67 20.18 -3.20
N VAL A 34 -13.16 19.55 -2.16
CA VAL A 34 -11.76 19.17 -2.09
C VAL A 34 -11.56 18.23 -3.27
N THR A 35 -10.91 18.72 -4.32
CA THR A 35 -10.61 17.91 -5.51
C THR A 35 -9.92 16.65 -5.03
N PRO A 36 -10.41 15.46 -5.36
CA PRO A 36 -9.73 14.24 -4.96
C PRO A 36 -8.29 14.24 -5.49
N TRP A 37 -7.38 13.66 -4.73
CA TRP A 37 -5.97 13.57 -5.09
C TRP A 37 -5.37 12.20 -4.77
N THR A 38 -4.30 11.89 -5.49
CA THR A 38 -3.42 10.76 -5.23
C THR A 38 -2.28 11.15 -4.30
N ASP A 39 -2.13 10.43 -3.18
CA ASP A 39 -1.06 10.63 -2.21
C ASP A 39 0.06 9.59 -2.37
N TYR A 40 1.32 10.04 -2.49
CA TYR A 40 2.50 9.19 -2.61
C TYR A 40 3.32 9.21 -1.33
N TYR A 41 3.55 8.02 -0.77
CA TYR A 41 4.35 7.77 0.42
C TYR A 41 5.63 7.04 0.04
N ASN A 42 6.72 7.23 0.76
CA ASN A 42 7.94 6.45 0.56
C ASN A 42 7.99 5.23 1.51
N LEU A 43 9.01 4.37 1.38
CA LEU A 43 9.24 3.20 2.24
C LEU A 43 9.52 3.52 3.73
N LYS A 44 9.55 4.81 4.12
CA LYS A 44 9.56 5.24 5.53
C LYS A 44 8.17 5.63 6.04
N GLY A 45 7.15 5.55 5.19
CA GLY A 45 5.79 6.03 5.47
C GLY A 45 5.65 7.55 5.46
N LYS A 46 6.62 8.28 4.90
CA LYS A 46 6.54 9.73 4.76
C LYS A 46 5.78 10.07 3.48
N LEU A 47 4.77 10.94 3.57
CA LEU A 47 4.15 11.59 2.40
C LEU A 47 5.20 12.43 1.68
N VAL A 48 5.40 12.18 0.39
CA VAL A 48 6.45 12.81 -0.43
C VAL A 48 5.92 13.55 -1.65
N LYS A 49 4.72 13.22 -2.12
CA LYS A 49 4.06 13.96 -3.20
C LYS A 49 2.55 13.80 -3.10
N HIS A 50 1.85 14.81 -3.60
CA HIS A 50 0.42 14.86 -3.79
C HIS A 50 0.14 15.26 -5.23
N VAL A 51 -0.86 14.65 -5.86
CA VAL A 51 -1.24 14.93 -7.25
C VAL A 51 -2.75 15.13 -7.33
N GLU A 52 -3.19 16.31 -7.77
CA GLU A 52 -4.61 16.66 -7.96
C GLU A 52 -5.12 16.09 -9.29
N ASP A 53 -5.34 14.78 -9.34
CA ASP A 53 -5.77 14.03 -10.53
C ASP A 53 -7.24 13.59 -10.50
N GLY A 54 -7.99 13.96 -9.45
CA GLY A 54 -9.38 13.55 -9.28
C GLY A 54 -9.55 12.11 -8.80
N LEU A 55 -8.46 11.44 -8.39
CA LEU A 55 -8.49 10.10 -7.78
C LEU A 55 -8.34 10.19 -6.26
N THR A 56 -8.51 9.09 -5.53
CA THR A 56 -8.27 9.04 -4.06
C THR A 56 -7.20 8.03 -3.69
N ASP A 57 -6.34 7.72 -4.65
CA ASP A 57 -5.39 6.64 -4.55
C ASP A 57 -4.27 6.97 -3.57
N ARG A 58 -3.70 5.92 -3.00
CA ARG A 58 -2.53 5.99 -2.12
C ARG A 58 -1.49 5.03 -2.64
N HIS A 59 -0.28 5.53 -2.82
CA HIS A 59 0.83 4.76 -3.37
C HIS A 59 1.99 4.70 -2.40
N ILE A 60 2.62 3.53 -2.23
CA ILE A 60 3.91 3.42 -1.54
C ILE A 60 5.00 3.27 -2.60
N LEU A 61 5.76 4.33 -2.84
CA LEU A 61 6.94 4.33 -3.69
C LEU A 61 8.02 3.43 -3.10
N GLN A 62 8.63 2.63 -3.95
CA GLN A 62 9.64 1.62 -3.59
C GLN A 62 11.03 2.25 -3.36
N THR A 63 11.07 3.40 -2.70
CA THR A 63 12.29 4.12 -2.34
C THR A 63 12.19 4.63 -0.91
N ARG A 64 13.33 4.76 -0.24
CA ARG A 64 13.43 5.42 1.08
C ARG A 64 13.74 6.92 0.96
N LYS A 65 13.95 7.42 -0.26
CA LYS A 65 14.33 8.80 -0.54
C LYS A 65 13.11 9.73 -0.50
N SER A 66 13.36 11.03 -0.45
CA SER A 66 12.33 12.09 -0.51
C SER A 66 12.73 13.25 -1.43
N ARG A 67 13.79 13.07 -2.23
CA ARG A 67 14.24 14.10 -3.17
C ARG A 67 13.29 14.13 -4.36
N GLN A 68 12.72 15.28 -4.69
CA GLN A 68 11.64 15.41 -5.69
C GLN A 68 11.96 14.74 -7.03
N SER A 69 13.16 14.94 -7.58
CA SER A 69 13.57 14.28 -8.84
C SER A 69 13.57 12.76 -8.79
N VAL A 70 13.84 12.15 -7.64
CA VAL A 70 13.75 10.69 -7.44
C VAL A 70 12.31 10.26 -7.30
N ILE A 71 11.49 11.07 -6.63
CA ILE A 71 10.05 10.80 -6.49
C ILE A 71 9.37 10.83 -7.85
N ASP A 72 9.63 11.86 -8.66
CA ASP A 72 9.06 11.99 -10.00
C ASP A 72 9.51 10.85 -10.93
N ASP A 73 10.77 10.43 -10.86
CA ASP A 73 11.28 9.27 -11.60
C ASP A 73 10.60 7.95 -11.19
N TYR A 74 10.36 7.74 -9.89
CA TYR A 74 9.68 6.53 -9.42
C TYR A 74 8.19 6.53 -9.82
N ILE A 75 7.54 7.69 -9.83
CA ILE A 75 6.15 7.82 -10.26
C ILE A 75 6.03 7.55 -11.77
N SER A 76 6.90 8.15 -12.59
CA SER A 76 6.85 7.97 -14.04
C SER A 76 7.10 6.52 -14.46
N LYS A 77 7.97 5.81 -13.74
CA LYS A 77 8.27 4.38 -13.94
C LYS A 77 7.27 3.44 -13.28
N LYS A 78 6.27 3.96 -12.56
CA LYS A 78 5.27 3.19 -11.80
C LYS A 78 5.87 2.28 -10.72
N TYR A 79 6.95 2.72 -10.06
CA TYR A 79 7.62 1.96 -8.99
C TYR A 79 6.99 2.22 -7.63
N TYR A 80 5.73 1.79 -7.50
CA TYR A 80 4.96 1.91 -6.27
C TYR A 80 3.97 0.76 -6.07
N LEU A 81 3.61 0.48 -4.82
CA LEU A 81 2.46 -0.35 -4.48
C LEU A 81 1.17 0.46 -4.63
N VAL A 82 0.14 -0.12 -5.24
CA VAL A 82 -1.15 0.53 -5.47
C VAL A 82 -2.11 0.24 -4.32
N ASN A 83 -2.68 1.30 -3.73
CA ASN A 83 -3.72 1.25 -2.70
C ASN A 83 -3.47 0.19 -1.60
N PRO A 84 -2.26 0.07 -1.04
CA PRO A 84 -1.97 -0.99 -0.09
C PRO A 84 -2.84 -0.83 1.16
N ALA A 85 -3.41 -1.96 1.61
CA ALA A 85 -4.34 -2.05 2.74
C ALA A 85 -4.02 -3.26 3.62
N GLU A 86 -4.82 -3.50 4.66
CA GLU A 86 -4.59 -4.61 5.61
C GLU A 86 -4.61 -5.98 4.92
N ASP A 87 -5.42 -6.18 3.87
CA ASP A 87 -5.46 -7.43 3.11
C ASP A 87 -4.10 -7.81 2.51
N LEU A 88 -3.31 -6.82 2.09
CA LEU A 88 -1.93 -7.05 1.62
C LEU A 88 -1.03 -7.51 2.78
N VAL A 89 -1.21 -6.95 3.97
CA VAL A 89 -0.45 -7.37 5.16
C VAL A 89 -0.80 -8.79 5.56
N ILE A 90 -2.08 -9.16 5.49
CA ILE A 90 -2.57 -10.51 5.74
C ILE A 90 -1.95 -11.48 4.73
N ALA A 91 -2.03 -11.20 3.43
CA ALA A 91 -1.47 -12.06 2.40
C ALA A 91 0.06 -12.23 2.51
N ILE A 92 0.80 -11.15 2.82
CA ILE A 92 2.25 -11.22 3.10
C ILE A 92 2.52 -12.16 4.28
N THR A 93 1.76 -12.01 5.37
CA THR A 93 1.94 -12.81 6.59
C THR A 93 1.63 -14.28 6.32
N GLU A 94 0.50 -14.56 5.67
CA GLU A 94 0.07 -15.90 5.29
C GLU A 94 1.09 -16.58 4.36
N ALA A 95 1.60 -15.87 3.35
CA ALA A 95 2.61 -16.42 2.44
C ALA A 95 3.90 -16.80 3.19
N TYR A 96 4.38 -15.96 4.13
CA TYR A 96 5.52 -16.32 4.97
C TYR A 96 5.24 -17.55 5.84
N GLU A 97 4.12 -17.56 6.55
CA GLU A 97 3.76 -18.65 7.46
C GLU A 97 3.61 -19.98 6.72
N LYS A 98 2.92 -19.98 5.58
CA LYS A 98 2.77 -21.19 4.76
C LYS A 98 4.11 -21.66 4.20
N THR A 99 4.98 -20.75 3.76
CA THR A 99 6.31 -21.12 3.26
C THR A 99 7.20 -21.69 4.36
N GLU A 100 7.13 -21.12 5.56
CA GLU A 100 7.87 -21.63 6.71
C GLU A 100 7.35 -23.00 7.16
N ALA A 101 6.06 -23.27 6.99
CA ALA A 101 5.43 -24.55 7.36
C ALA A 101 5.65 -25.67 6.33
N THR A 102 5.60 -25.36 5.03
CA THR A 102 5.62 -26.39 3.96
C THR A 102 6.92 -26.43 3.17
N ASN A 103 7.78 -25.41 3.32
CA ASN A 103 8.97 -25.19 2.52
C ASN A 103 8.72 -25.08 0.99
N SER A 104 7.49 -24.74 0.59
CA SER A 104 7.13 -24.42 -0.79
C SER A 104 6.99 -22.92 -0.99
N GLU A 105 7.21 -22.44 -2.21
CA GLU A 105 6.90 -21.06 -2.58
C GLU A 105 5.39 -20.81 -2.59
N HIS A 106 4.97 -19.60 -2.23
CA HIS A 106 3.56 -19.18 -2.21
C HIS A 106 3.40 -17.89 -2.98
N TYR A 107 2.27 -17.73 -3.67
CA TYR A 107 2.02 -16.64 -4.58
C TYR A 107 0.71 -15.94 -4.26
N PHE A 108 0.63 -14.64 -4.49
CA PHE A 108 -0.63 -13.91 -4.59
C PHE A 108 -0.53 -12.74 -5.57
N ALA A 109 -1.66 -12.37 -6.13
CA ALA A 109 -1.81 -11.26 -7.06
C ALA A 109 -2.38 -10.02 -6.34
N ILE A 110 -1.96 -8.85 -6.79
CA ILE A 110 -2.39 -7.53 -6.30
C ILE A 110 -3.01 -6.79 -7.49
N GLY A 111 -4.19 -6.23 -7.30
CA GLY A 111 -4.93 -5.54 -8.35
C GLY A 111 -4.70 -4.03 -8.42
N THR A 112 -5.24 -3.41 -9.46
CA THR A 112 -5.11 -1.98 -9.74
C THR A 112 -5.89 -1.11 -8.76
N LYS A 113 -6.83 -1.68 -7.99
CA LYS A 113 -7.54 -1.00 -6.90
C LYS A 113 -6.97 -1.35 -5.53
N GLY A 114 -5.93 -2.18 -5.47
CA GLY A 114 -5.32 -2.67 -4.22
C GLY A 114 -5.95 -3.94 -3.66
N THR A 115 -6.90 -4.56 -4.39
CA THR A 115 -7.47 -5.86 -3.99
C THR A 115 -6.38 -6.93 -4.05
N VAL A 116 -6.40 -7.87 -3.10
CA VAL A 116 -5.42 -8.96 -3.02
C VAL A 116 -6.11 -10.30 -3.23
N SER A 117 -5.50 -11.16 -4.04
CA SER A 117 -6.01 -12.51 -4.25
C SER A 117 -5.79 -13.40 -3.02
N SER A 118 -6.43 -14.56 -3.02
CA SER A 118 -6.06 -15.66 -2.13
C SER A 118 -4.60 -16.09 -2.36
N VAL A 119 -3.91 -16.54 -1.30
CA VAL A 119 -2.54 -17.07 -1.38
C VAL A 119 -2.55 -18.51 -1.88
N THR A 120 -1.94 -18.74 -3.04
CA THR A 120 -1.83 -20.05 -3.69
C THR A 120 -0.45 -20.68 -3.43
N SER A 121 -0.39 -22.02 -3.41
CA SER A 121 0.86 -22.77 -3.21
C SER A 121 1.52 -23.09 -4.55
N GLY A 122 2.81 -22.82 -4.65
CA GLY A 122 3.70 -23.35 -5.67
C GLY A 122 4.39 -24.63 -5.19
N SER A 123 5.58 -24.86 -5.74
CA SER A 123 6.51 -25.94 -5.38
C SER A 123 7.79 -25.35 -4.76
N PHE A 124 8.70 -26.21 -4.33
CA PHE A 124 10.05 -25.80 -3.93
C PHE A 124 10.77 -25.13 -5.11
N GLY A 125 11.22 -23.89 -4.91
CA GLY A 125 12.01 -23.12 -5.88
C GLY A 125 11.27 -22.62 -7.12
N ALA A 126 9.93 -22.76 -7.18
CA ALA A 126 9.13 -22.18 -8.25
C ALA A 126 7.64 -22.06 -7.89
N VAL A 127 7.05 -20.91 -8.22
CA VAL A 127 5.62 -20.74 -8.41
C VAL A 127 5.20 -21.39 -9.73
N THR A 128 4.18 -22.25 -9.70
CA THR A 128 3.65 -22.88 -10.92
C THR A 128 2.71 -21.94 -11.68
N THR A 129 2.64 -22.09 -13.00
CA THR A 129 1.66 -21.36 -13.85
C THR A 129 0.21 -21.58 -13.39
N SER A 130 -0.10 -22.77 -12.85
CA SER A 130 -1.43 -23.06 -12.30
C SER A 130 -1.74 -22.20 -11.08
N ALA A 131 -0.78 -22.10 -10.14
CA ALA A 131 -0.92 -21.33 -8.91
C ALA A 131 -1.05 -19.82 -9.20
N SER A 132 -0.25 -19.29 -10.12
CA SER A 132 -0.35 -17.89 -10.53
C SER A 132 -1.67 -17.59 -11.24
N ASN A 133 -2.13 -18.48 -12.13
CA ASN A 133 -3.40 -18.32 -12.84
C ASN A 133 -4.61 -18.41 -11.88
N GLN A 134 -4.56 -19.28 -10.87
CA GLN A 134 -5.61 -19.38 -9.87
C GLN A 134 -5.74 -18.09 -9.05
N ALA A 135 -4.62 -17.54 -8.56
CA ALA A 135 -4.62 -16.27 -7.84
C ALA A 135 -5.14 -15.09 -8.70
N ARG A 136 -4.79 -15.07 -9.99
CA ARG A 136 -5.28 -14.03 -10.91
C ARG A 136 -6.78 -14.14 -11.19
N ARG A 137 -7.31 -15.36 -11.34
CA ARG A 137 -8.76 -15.58 -11.46
C ARG A 137 -9.49 -15.10 -10.22
N ASP A 138 -9.01 -15.47 -9.03
CA ASP A 138 -9.57 -15.00 -7.75
C ASP A 138 -9.58 -13.47 -7.65
N LEU A 139 -8.53 -12.79 -8.13
CA LEU A 139 -8.50 -11.33 -8.20
C LEU A 139 -9.56 -10.75 -9.14
N VAL A 140 -9.73 -11.34 -10.33
CA VAL A 140 -10.75 -10.93 -11.31
C VAL A 140 -12.16 -11.19 -10.77
N ASP A 141 -12.38 -12.32 -10.10
CA ASP A 141 -13.65 -12.66 -9.46
C ASP A 141 -14.01 -11.67 -8.34
N LYS A 142 -13.00 -11.07 -7.70
CA LYS A 142 -13.15 -9.94 -6.75
C LYS A 142 -13.35 -8.57 -7.42
N GLY A 143 -13.44 -8.51 -8.74
CA GLY A 143 -13.73 -7.28 -9.50
C GLY A 143 -12.56 -6.31 -9.66
N ASP A 144 -11.32 -6.81 -9.58
CA ASP A 144 -10.11 -6.03 -9.78
C ASP A 144 -9.25 -6.59 -10.93
N LEU A 145 -8.42 -5.74 -11.51
CA LEU A 145 -7.52 -6.10 -12.61
C LEU A 145 -6.11 -6.29 -12.09
N TYR A 146 -5.40 -7.29 -12.61
CA TYR A 146 -4.04 -7.60 -12.20
C TYR A 146 -3.06 -6.44 -12.43
N ALA A 147 -2.36 -6.03 -11.37
CA ALA A 147 -1.36 -4.96 -11.39
C ALA A 147 0.05 -5.46 -11.05
N GLN A 148 0.17 -6.25 -9.99
CA GLN A 148 1.44 -6.71 -9.43
C GLN A 148 1.26 -8.09 -8.82
N ASP A 149 2.37 -8.76 -8.53
CA ASP A 149 2.38 -10.03 -7.80
C ASP A 149 3.48 -10.05 -6.75
N ALA A 150 3.26 -10.97 -5.81
CA ALA A 150 4.27 -11.34 -4.85
C ALA A 150 4.38 -12.86 -4.79
N HIS A 151 5.60 -13.34 -4.60
CA HIS A 151 5.83 -14.70 -4.16
C HIS A 151 6.89 -14.80 -3.10
N SER A 152 6.84 -15.87 -2.31
CA SER A 152 7.91 -16.23 -1.41
C SER A 152 8.95 -17.10 -2.09
N HIS A 153 10.21 -16.89 -1.76
CA HIS A 153 11.22 -17.94 -1.92
C HIS A 153 11.12 -18.91 -0.76
N ASN A 154 11.77 -20.05 -0.81
CA ASN A 154 11.84 -20.97 0.33
C ASN A 154 13.29 -21.10 0.84
N ASN A 155 13.47 -21.59 2.07
CA ASN A 155 14.80 -21.88 2.60
C ASN A 155 15.26 -23.27 2.15
N VAL A 156 16.58 -23.49 2.11
CA VAL A 156 17.16 -24.82 1.94
C VAL A 156 17.61 -25.31 3.30
N TYR A 157 17.16 -26.50 3.65
CA TYR A 157 17.48 -27.17 4.90
C TYR A 157 18.39 -28.37 4.64
N ASP A 158 19.27 -28.69 5.59
CA ASP A 158 20.01 -29.95 5.58
C ASP A 158 19.20 -31.10 6.19
N GLU A 159 19.85 -32.26 6.31
CA GLU A 159 19.31 -33.50 6.87
C GLU A 159 18.84 -33.35 8.33
N ASN A 160 19.42 -32.40 9.06
CA ASN A 160 19.13 -32.13 10.47
C ASN A 160 18.01 -31.09 10.63
N GLY A 161 17.48 -30.55 9.53
CA GLY A 161 16.49 -29.48 9.55
C GLY A 161 17.09 -28.09 9.80
N GLU A 162 18.40 -27.92 9.65
CA GLU A 162 19.07 -26.64 9.81
C GLU A 162 19.12 -25.87 8.48
N ILE A 163 18.94 -24.55 8.53
CA ILE A 163 18.97 -23.71 7.31
C ILE A 163 20.41 -23.57 6.82
N VAL A 164 20.70 -24.19 5.67
CA VAL A 164 21.99 -24.05 4.99
C VAL A 164 22.01 -22.91 3.97
N LYS A 165 20.84 -22.50 3.46
CA LYS A 165 20.71 -21.37 2.54
C LYS A 165 19.35 -20.68 2.69
N TYR A 166 19.37 -19.36 2.87
CA TYR A 166 18.15 -18.57 2.90
C TYR A 166 17.58 -18.34 1.49
N GLY A 167 16.25 -18.40 1.38
CA GLY A 167 15.52 -17.87 0.23
C GLY A 167 15.59 -16.35 0.26
N LYS A 168 16.54 -15.75 -0.45
CA LYS A 168 16.78 -14.31 -0.35
C LYS A 168 15.63 -13.53 -0.98
N ALA A 169 15.37 -12.33 -0.48
CA ALA A 169 14.41 -11.40 -1.07
C ALA A 169 14.98 -10.72 -2.34
N LEU A 170 15.46 -11.53 -3.28
CA LEU A 170 16.14 -11.15 -4.52
C LEU A 170 15.68 -12.08 -5.63
N PRO A 171 15.51 -11.60 -6.87
CA PRO A 171 15.10 -12.47 -7.97
C PRO A 171 16.16 -13.54 -8.24
N SER A 172 15.68 -14.76 -8.45
CA SER A 172 16.43 -15.86 -9.03
C SER A 172 16.41 -15.75 -10.56
N THR A 173 17.25 -16.53 -11.26
CA THR A 173 17.22 -16.56 -12.74
C THR A 173 15.83 -16.88 -13.29
N PRO A 174 15.09 -17.89 -12.77
CA PRO A 174 13.69 -18.09 -13.14
C PRO A 174 12.81 -16.86 -12.92
N ASP A 175 12.98 -16.11 -11.85
CA ASP A 175 12.17 -14.92 -11.57
C ASP A 175 12.39 -13.79 -12.57
N GLU A 176 13.61 -13.68 -13.10
CA GLU A 176 14.01 -12.69 -14.11
C GLU A 176 13.55 -13.09 -15.52
N THR A 177 13.52 -14.39 -15.82
CA THR A 177 13.22 -14.89 -17.18
C THR A 177 11.79 -15.39 -17.36
N HIS A 178 11.13 -15.91 -16.32
CA HIS A 178 9.74 -16.34 -16.33
C HIS A 178 8.85 -15.21 -15.80
N ALA A 179 8.62 -14.21 -16.64
CA ALA A 179 7.29 -13.63 -16.64
C ALA A 179 6.34 -14.70 -17.21
N PRO A 180 5.21 -15.02 -16.55
CA PRO A 180 4.27 -15.99 -17.11
C PRO A 180 3.95 -15.57 -18.55
N GLU A 181 4.18 -16.46 -19.52
CA GLU A 181 4.17 -16.13 -20.96
C GLU A 181 2.93 -15.35 -21.42
N SER A 182 1.79 -15.54 -20.73
CA SER A 182 0.55 -14.79 -20.98
C SER A 182 0.65 -13.27 -20.74
N ASP A 183 1.65 -12.83 -19.98
CA ASP A 183 1.89 -11.43 -19.63
C ASP A 183 2.97 -10.77 -20.47
N MET A 184 3.72 -11.56 -21.24
CA MET A 184 4.86 -11.09 -22.03
C MET A 184 4.46 -10.61 -23.44
N THR A 185 3.20 -10.78 -23.84
CA THR A 185 2.70 -10.31 -25.13
C THR A 185 2.43 -8.80 -25.14
N ASP A 186 2.29 -8.18 -23.97
CA ASP A 186 2.22 -6.72 -23.83
C ASP A 186 3.54 -6.18 -23.24
N PRO A 187 4.41 -5.59 -24.06
CA PRO A 187 5.68 -5.03 -23.60
C PRO A 187 5.53 -3.86 -22.60
N SER A 188 4.32 -3.28 -22.44
CA SER A 188 4.05 -2.29 -21.39
C SER A 188 3.97 -2.91 -19.99
N LEU A 189 3.72 -4.21 -19.90
CA LEU A 189 3.62 -4.98 -18.66
C LEU A 189 4.99 -5.41 -18.10
N ASP A 190 6.05 -5.22 -18.89
CA ASP A 190 7.44 -5.62 -18.63
C ASP A 190 8.14 -4.71 -17.57
N GLN A 191 7.58 -3.54 -17.28
CA GLN A 191 8.09 -2.63 -16.25
C GLN A 191 7.39 -2.78 -14.89
N ARG A 192 6.40 -3.67 -14.79
CA ARG A 192 5.65 -3.88 -13.55
C ARG A 192 6.58 -4.39 -12.46
N VAL A 193 6.35 -3.88 -11.26
CA VAL A 193 7.10 -4.30 -10.09
C VAL A 193 6.53 -5.61 -9.58
N ARG A 194 7.44 -6.55 -9.35
CA ARG A 194 7.19 -7.80 -8.64
C ARG A 194 7.84 -7.79 -7.27
N ILE A 195 7.28 -8.59 -6.38
CA ILE A 195 7.63 -8.61 -4.98
C ILE A 195 8.14 -9.99 -4.61
N ILE A 196 9.31 -10.07 -3.98
CA ILE A 196 9.83 -11.33 -3.44
C ILE A 196 9.84 -11.24 -1.93
N LEU A 197 9.16 -12.19 -1.30
CA LEU A 197 9.18 -12.42 0.13
C LEU A 197 10.30 -13.42 0.43
N GLY A 198 11.28 -13.02 1.23
CA GLY A 198 12.42 -13.86 1.54
C GLY A 198 12.93 -13.64 2.94
N TRP A 199 14.11 -14.17 3.22
CA TRP A 199 14.79 -14.04 4.50
C TRP A 199 16.18 -13.46 4.31
N ARG A 200 16.65 -12.79 5.35
CA ARG A 200 18.05 -12.47 5.54
C ARG A 200 18.56 -13.11 6.81
N GLU A 201 19.85 -13.41 6.80
CA GLU A 201 20.56 -13.79 8.00
C GLU A 201 20.51 -12.62 8.99
N GLY A 202 20.20 -12.96 10.23
CA GLY A 202 20.21 -12.05 11.35
C GLY A 202 21.51 -12.12 12.14
N GLY A 203 21.58 -11.38 13.24
CA GLY A 203 22.70 -11.48 14.17
C GLY A 203 22.71 -12.82 14.92
N SER A 204 23.83 -13.10 15.56
CA SER A 204 23.98 -14.21 16.51
C SER A 204 23.15 -13.92 17.77
N ILE A 205 22.10 -14.71 18.02
CA ILE A 205 21.42 -14.67 19.32
C ILE A 205 22.07 -15.74 20.21
N PRO A 206 22.58 -15.39 21.40
CA PRO A 206 23.03 -16.38 22.36
C PRO A 206 21.85 -17.31 22.72
N SER A 207 22.00 -18.62 22.56
CA SER A 207 20.96 -19.59 22.92
C SER A 207 20.56 -19.55 24.40
N SER A 208 21.38 -18.95 25.26
CA SER A 208 21.05 -18.65 26.65
C SER A 208 21.71 -17.34 27.09
N VAL A 209 20.93 -16.46 27.74
CA VAL A 209 21.43 -15.21 28.35
C VAL A 209 22.26 -15.45 29.62
N ASN A 210 22.35 -16.68 30.11
CA ASN A 210 22.91 -17.01 31.43
C ASN A 210 24.09 -18.00 31.43
N THR A 211 24.66 -18.37 30.27
CA THR A 211 25.78 -19.34 30.24
C THR A 211 27.01 -18.73 29.58
N VAL A 212 28.00 -18.35 30.39
CA VAL A 212 29.31 -17.91 29.90
C VAL A 212 30.07 -19.14 29.39
N GLY A 213 30.43 -19.13 28.10
CA GLY A 213 31.37 -20.09 27.52
C GLY A 213 30.78 -21.19 26.62
N ASN A 214 29.46 -21.26 26.42
CA ASN A 214 28.87 -22.25 25.51
C ASN A 214 27.50 -21.84 24.92
N SER A 215 27.37 -20.60 24.47
CA SER A 215 26.16 -20.16 23.77
C SER A 215 26.20 -20.66 22.33
N GLU A 216 25.53 -21.78 22.06
CA GLU A 216 25.15 -22.18 20.71
C GLU A 216 24.54 -20.96 19.99
N ILE A 217 25.18 -20.53 18.90
CA ILE A 217 24.73 -19.35 18.15
C ILE A 217 23.56 -19.81 17.29
N LYS A 218 22.33 -19.51 17.70
CA LYS A 218 21.20 -19.65 16.79
C LYS A 218 21.26 -18.52 15.78
N ARG A 219 21.41 -18.86 14.50
CA ARG A 219 21.27 -17.91 13.41
C ARG A 219 19.83 -17.40 13.42
N SER A 220 19.63 -16.16 13.84
CA SER A 220 18.32 -15.53 13.70
C SER A 220 18.03 -15.32 12.22
N ARG A 221 16.76 -15.43 11.81
CA ARG A 221 16.31 -15.11 10.45
C ARG A 221 15.30 -13.99 10.52
N TYR A 222 15.38 -13.05 9.59
CA TYR A 222 14.42 -11.95 9.48
C TYR A 222 13.74 -11.96 8.13
N ARG A 223 12.41 -11.83 8.13
CA ARG A 223 11.58 -11.69 6.93
C ARG A 223 11.91 -10.37 6.21
N SER A 224 12.14 -10.42 4.91
CA SER A 224 12.61 -9.31 4.07
C SER A 224 11.86 -9.32 2.75
N ILE A 225 11.53 -8.13 2.24
CA ILE A 225 10.79 -7.95 1.00
C ILE A 225 11.68 -7.25 -0.02
N GLY A 226 11.80 -7.85 -1.20
CA GLY A 226 12.50 -7.33 -2.36
C GLY A 226 11.51 -6.84 -3.41
N PHE A 227 11.82 -5.71 -4.04
CA PHE A 227 11.10 -5.18 -5.20
C PHE A 227 12.01 -5.26 -6.41
N TYR A 228 11.50 -5.80 -7.52
CA TYR A 228 12.27 -5.94 -8.75
C TYR A 228 11.37 -5.83 -9.98
N ASN A 229 11.99 -5.68 -11.14
CA ASN A 229 11.37 -5.82 -12.46
C ASN A 229 12.45 -6.34 -13.44
N LYS A 230 12.18 -6.31 -14.75
CA LYS A 230 13.17 -6.74 -15.76
C LYS A 230 14.50 -5.98 -15.71
N SER A 231 14.49 -4.74 -15.22
CA SER A 231 15.69 -3.91 -15.11
C SER A 231 16.52 -4.27 -13.87
N GLY A 232 16.06 -5.24 -13.09
CA GLY A 232 16.72 -5.77 -11.91
C GLY A 232 16.06 -5.28 -10.62
N LYS A 233 16.86 -5.32 -9.55
CA LYS A 233 16.41 -4.95 -8.20
C LYS A 233 16.15 -3.44 -8.09
N ILE A 234 14.97 -3.09 -7.59
CA ILE A 234 14.57 -1.70 -7.29
C ILE A 234 14.93 -1.36 -5.84
N ALA A 235 14.43 -2.13 -4.87
CA ALA A 235 14.65 -1.88 -3.45
C ALA A 235 14.46 -3.13 -2.58
N THR A 236 14.85 -3.01 -1.30
CA THR A 236 14.62 -4.03 -0.28
C THR A 236 14.19 -3.35 1.03
N ILE A 237 13.29 -3.98 1.77
CA ILE A 237 12.77 -3.49 3.06
C ILE A 237 12.48 -4.67 4.00
N ASP A 238 12.56 -4.45 5.31
CA ASP A 238 12.14 -5.42 6.30
C ASP A 238 10.62 -5.61 6.22
N ALA A 239 10.14 -6.85 6.26
CA ALA A 239 8.71 -7.14 6.12
C ALA A 239 7.89 -6.36 7.17
N ASP A 240 8.33 -6.41 8.44
CA ASP A 240 7.69 -5.68 9.53
C ASP A 240 7.67 -4.17 9.31
N GLN A 241 8.72 -3.62 8.69
CA GLN A 241 8.76 -2.19 8.37
C GLN A 241 7.72 -1.85 7.31
N LEU A 242 7.60 -2.64 6.24
CA LEU A 242 6.57 -2.41 5.21
C LEU A 242 5.16 -2.53 5.79
N MET A 243 4.89 -3.61 6.55
CA MET A 243 3.58 -3.83 7.18
C MET A 243 3.21 -2.68 8.12
N LYS A 244 4.18 -2.15 8.89
CA LYS A 244 3.98 -0.93 9.71
C LYS A 244 3.69 0.31 8.88
N VAL A 245 4.32 0.47 7.72
CA VAL A 245 4.02 1.60 6.82
C VAL A 245 2.60 1.49 6.29
N ILE A 246 2.19 0.32 5.79
CA ILE A 246 0.84 0.08 5.26
C ILE A 246 -0.23 0.40 6.31
N ARG A 247 -0.08 -0.12 7.53
CA ARG A 247 -1.01 0.11 8.64
C ARG A 247 -1.10 1.56 9.12
N LYS A 248 -0.08 2.38 8.84
CA LYS A 248 -0.04 3.80 9.22
C LYS A 248 -0.62 4.73 8.16
N LEU A 249 -0.93 4.22 6.96
CA LEU A 249 -1.51 5.05 5.93
C LEU A 249 -2.94 5.49 6.34
N PRO A 250 -3.31 6.76 6.10
CA PRO A 250 -4.66 7.24 6.39
C PRO A 250 -5.67 6.47 5.54
N PRO A 251 -6.88 6.13 6.01
CA PRO A 251 -7.85 5.37 5.22
C PRO A 251 -8.08 5.99 3.83
N ILE A 252 -8.37 5.17 2.82
CA ILE A 252 -8.77 5.69 1.50
C ILE A 252 -9.99 6.57 1.73
N ARG A 253 -9.92 7.81 1.26
CA ARG A 253 -11.09 8.69 1.27
C ARG A 253 -12.09 8.10 0.31
N LYS A 254 -13.17 7.53 0.85
CA LYS A 254 -14.32 7.21 0.02
C LYS A 254 -14.79 8.52 -0.58
N ASN A 255 -14.83 8.61 -1.91
CA ASN A 255 -15.38 9.76 -2.59
C ASN A 255 -16.77 10.00 -2.01
N GLN A 256 -16.98 11.15 -1.34
CA GLN A 256 -18.30 11.56 -0.86
C GLN A 256 -19.30 11.73 -2.02
N LEU A 257 -18.81 11.68 -3.28
CA LEU A 257 -19.59 11.66 -4.50
C LEU A 257 -20.43 10.39 -4.70
N GLU A 258 -20.16 9.27 -4.01
CA GLU A 258 -21.04 8.07 -4.07
C GLU A 258 -22.44 8.33 -3.47
N ASN A 259 -22.61 9.41 -2.71
CA ASN A 259 -23.92 9.85 -2.20
C ASN A 259 -24.64 10.86 -3.09
N ILE A 260 -24.05 11.27 -4.21
CA ILE A 260 -24.81 11.95 -5.25
C ILE A 260 -25.51 10.84 -6.03
N GLN A 261 -26.66 10.39 -5.53
CA GLN A 261 -27.59 9.63 -6.37
C GLN A 261 -27.72 10.40 -7.69
N PRO A 262 -27.55 9.75 -8.85
CA PRO A 262 -27.86 10.41 -10.10
C PRO A 262 -29.30 10.87 -9.97
N GLN A 263 -29.52 12.19 -9.87
CA GLN A 263 -30.88 12.71 -9.89
C GLN A 263 -31.46 12.17 -11.18
N SER A 264 -32.45 11.29 -11.04
CA SER A 264 -33.14 10.67 -12.15
C SER A 264 -33.62 11.80 -13.03
N ILE A 265 -32.94 12.04 -14.15
CA ILE A 265 -33.42 12.97 -15.16
C ILE A 265 -34.72 12.33 -15.63
N PRO A 266 -35.90 12.94 -15.40
CA PRO A 266 -37.14 12.37 -15.86
C PRO A 266 -37.05 12.26 -17.38
N PHE A 267 -37.02 11.00 -17.85
CA PHE A 267 -37.02 10.66 -19.26
C PHE A 267 -38.42 10.95 -19.81
N ASN A 268 -38.71 12.22 -20.06
CA ASN A 268 -39.92 12.65 -20.74
C ASN A 268 -39.54 13.30 -22.07
N PHE A 269 -40.34 12.97 -23.08
CA PHE A 269 -40.36 13.48 -24.46
C PHE A 269 -39.35 12.89 -25.45
N PHE A 270 -39.81 11.93 -26.26
CA PHE A 270 -40.13 12.22 -27.66
C PHE A 270 -41.30 11.35 -28.14
N ALA A 271 -42.40 12.02 -28.45
CA ALA A 271 -43.58 11.43 -29.05
C ALA A 271 -43.39 11.25 -30.57
N SER A 272 -43.84 10.09 -31.06
CA SER A 272 -44.54 9.87 -32.33
C SER A 272 -44.09 10.69 -33.55
N HIS A 273 -43.28 10.08 -34.42
CA HIS A 273 -43.29 10.40 -35.84
C HIS A 273 -43.93 9.23 -36.60
N LYS A 274 -45.07 9.50 -37.24
CA LYS A 274 -45.72 8.61 -38.21
C LYS A 274 -44.91 8.60 -39.51
N PRO A 275 -44.80 7.47 -40.22
CA PRO A 275 -44.20 7.45 -41.54
C PRO A 275 -45.16 8.06 -42.58
N VAL A 276 -44.63 8.94 -43.43
CA VAL A 276 -45.26 9.35 -44.69
C VAL A 276 -44.78 8.39 -45.77
N ILE A 277 -45.73 7.71 -46.41
CA ILE A 277 -45.50 6.88 -47.60
C ILE A 277 -45.65 7.80 -48.82
N LEU A 278 -44.63 7.84 -49.67
CA LEU A 278 -44.71 8.26 -51.07
C LEU A 278 -44.16 7.13 -51.94
#